data_AF-A0A7U9C3S6-F1
#
_entry.id   AF-A0A7U9C3S6-F1
#
_cell.length_a   1.000
_cell.length_b   1.000
_cell.length_c   1.000
_cell.angle_alpha   90.00
_cell.angle_beta   90.00
_cell.angle_gamma   90.00
#
_symmetry.space_group_name_H-M   'P 1'
#
loop_
_entity.id
_entity.type
_entity.pdbx_description
1 polymer ?
#
loop_
_entity_poly.entity_id
_entity_poly.type
_entity_poly.pdbx_seq_one_letter_code
_entity_poly.pdbx_strand_id
1 'polypeptide(L)'
;MPGDIVGIRESFFDNHNMAILALQDCQLDRVSVVSLHDLCEKYADIKRAVVSYILVNDNITIERLRSCTHHKAEERVAHFLLEVYARYNFKNMIDSNVFSLPIKQEIVGELLGITSVHVSRCMTSLEQKKMIRKTRSSINLLQPELLAEYTGFNENLIYGHLIQV
;
A
#
# COMPACT_ATOMS: atom_id res chain seq x y z
N MET A 1 0.61 -7.51 0.21
CA MET A 1 2.09 -7.52 0.15
C MET A 1 2.61 -8.53 1.16
N PRO A 2 3.87 -9.00 1.05
CA PRO A 2 4.44 -9.92 2.04
C PRO A 2 4.28 -9.38 3.46
N GLY A 3 3.79 -10.20 4.38
CA GLY A 3 3.49 -9.81 5.76
C GLY A 3 2.24 -8.94 5.95
N ASP A 4 1.37 -8.78 4.94
CA ASP A 4 0.03 -8.23 5.14
C ASP A 4 -0.90 -9.33 5.68
N ILE A 5 -1.79 -8.94 6.59
CA ILE A 5 -2.85 -9.80 7.10
C ILE A 5 -4.16 -9.45 6.40
N VAL A 6 -4.90 -10.46 5.95
CA VAL A 6 -6.19 -10.31 5.29
C VAL A 6 -7.25 -11.05 6.10
N GLY A 7 -8.47 -10.52 6.18
CA GLY A 7 -9.58 -11.16 6.89
C GLY A 7 -9.76 -10.73 8.35
N ILE A 8 -8.90 -9.84 8.90
CA ILE A 8 -9.03 -9.37 10.28
C ILE A 8 -10.33 -8.58 10.50
N ARG A 9 -10.73 -7.72 9.56
CA ARG A 9 -11.98 -6.96 9.73
C ARG A 9 -13.16 -7.91 9.68
N GLU A 10 -13.14 -8.82 8.72
CA GLU A 10 -14.18 -9.82 8.46
C GLU A 10 -14.31 -10.84 9.59
N SER A 11 -13.28 -11.01 10.43
CA SER A 11 -13.34 -11.92 11.59
C SER A 11 -14.34 -11.46 12.66
N PHE A 12 -14.81 -10.21 12.60
CA PHE A 12 -15.81 -9.64 13.51
C PHE A 12 -17.22 -9.55 12.91
N PHE A 13 -17.43 -9.97 11.66
CA PHE A 13 -18.72 -9.87 10.97
C PHE A 13 -19.16 -11.21 10.37
N ASP A 14 -20.46 -11.47 10.37
CA ASP A 14 -21.04 -12.69 9.77
C ASP A 14 -21.10 -12.65 8.23
N ASN A 15 -20.72 -11.53 7.62
CA ASN A 15 -20.77 -11.34 6.16
C ASN A 15 -19.37 -11.41 5.55
N HIS A 16 -19.14 -12.38 4.67
CA HIS A 16 -17.85 -12.66 4.06
C HIS A 16 -17.86 -12.43 2.54
N ASN A 17 -18.50 -11.36 2.07
CA ASN A 17 -18.55 -10.99 0.65
C ASN A 17 -17.27 -10.28 0.20
N MET A 18 -16.10 -10.90 0.40
CA MET A 18 -14.82 -10.41 -0.10
C MET A 18 -14.16 -11.48 -0.99
N ALA A 19 -13.73 -11.06 -2.18
CA ALA A 19 -12.88 -11.87 -3.04
C ALA A 19 -11.43 -11.38 -2.92
N ILE A 20 -10.51 -12.30 -2.71
CA ILE A 20 -9.07 -12.03 -2.67
C ILE A 20 -8.44 -12.73 -3.86
N LEU A 21 -7.70 -11.98 -4.66
CA LEU A 21 -6.99 -12.49 -5.83
C LEU A 21 -5.49 -12.28 -5.65
N ALA A 22 -4.72 -13.35 -5.81
CA ALA A 22 -3.27 -13.28 -5.87
C ALA A 22 -2.85 -12.72 -7.24
N LEU A 23 -2.18 -11.56 -7.26
CA LEU A 23 -1.65 -10.95 -8.49
C LEU A 23 -0.30 -11.54 -8.94
N GLN A 24 0.36 -12.25 -8.02
CA GLN A 24 1.63 -12.97 -8.20
C GLN A 24 1.57 -14.25 -7.36
N ASP A 25 2.54 -15.13 -7.55
CA ASP A 25 2.74 -16.27 -6.66
C ASP A 25 2.93 -15.76 -5.22
N CYS A 26 2.12 -16.30 -4.30
CA CYS A 26 2.18 -15.94 -2.89
C CYS A 26 1.95 -17.16 -2.00
N GLN A 27 2.59 -17.15 -0.84
CA GLN A 27 2.30 -18.07 0.24
C GLN A 27 1.34 -17.40 1.22
N LEU A 28 0.34 -18.16 1.69
CA LEU A 28 -0.62 -17.72 2.70
C LEU A 28 -0.62 -18.71 3.86
N ASP A 29 -0.40 -18.20 5.06
CA ASP A 29 -0.59 -18.96 6.28
C ASP A 29 -2.00 -18.71 6.81
N ARG A 30 -2.74 -19.79 7.06
CA ARG A 30 -4.12 -19.72 7.54
C ARG A 30 -4.12 -19.77 9.07
N VAL A 31 -4.74 -18.77 9.68
CA VAL A 31 -4.98 -18.72 11.12
C VAL A 31 -6.49 -18.70 11.34
N SER A 32 -7.00 -19.56 12.23
CA SER A 32 -8.42 -19.55 12.57
C SER A 32 -8.76 -18.27 13.35
N VAL A 33 -9.96 -17.73 13.16
CA VAL A 33 -10.44 -16.54 13.89
C VAL A 33 -10.35 -16.76 15.39
N VAL A 34 -10.84 -17.91 15.87
CA VAL A 34 -10.81 -18.26 17.30
C VAL A 34 -9.37 -18.22 17.84
N SER A 35 -8.42 -18.87 17.15
CA SER A 35 -7.03 -18.89 17.58
C SER A 35 -6.38 -17.51 17.59
N LEU A 36 -6.71 -16.64 16.63
CA LEU A 36 -6.20 -15.27 16.60
C LEU A 36 -6.73 -14.45 17.79
N HIS A 37 -8.01 -14.60 18.11
CA HIS A 37 -8.63 -13.94 19.25
C HIS A 37 -8.02 -14.43 20.57
N ASP A 38 -7.86 -15.75 20.74
CA ASP A 38 -7.20 -16.34 21.91
C ASP A 38 -5.75 -15.84 22.08
N LEU A 39 -5.00 -15.74 20.98
CA LEU A 39 -3.64 -15.20 20.99
C LEU A 39 -3.64 -13.73 21.42
N CYS A 40 -4.56 -12.92 20.90
CA CYS A 40 -4.69 -11.52 21.31
C CYS A 40 -5.07 -11.41 22.79
N GLU A 41 -5.96 -12.25 23.30
CA GLU A 41 -6.34 -12.25 24.72
C GLU A 41 -5.15 -12.59 25.63
N LYS A 42 -4.38 -13.62 25.23
CA LYS A 42 -3.26 -14.14 26.02
C LYS A 42 -2.00 -13.29 25.95
N TYR A 43 -1.70 -12.68 24.80
CA TYR A 43 -0.42 -12.01 24.54
C TYR A 43 -0.62 -10.56 24.11
N ALA A 44 -0.24 -9.62 24.99
CA ALA A 44 -0.46 -8.19 24.80
C ALA A 44 0.39 -7.57 23.67
N ASP A 45 1.58 -8.12 23.41
CA ASP A 45 2.43 -7.79 22.27
C ASP A 45 1.78 -8.18 20.93
N ILE A 46 1.22 -9.39 20.81
CA ILE A 46 0.47 -9.80 19.62
C ILE A 46 -0.74 -8.89 19.41
N LYS A 47 -1.52 -8.63 20.46
CA LYS A 47 -2.67 -7.72 20.39
C LYS A 47 -2.27 -6.34 19.88
N ARG A 48 -1.19 -5.77 20.41
CA ARG A 48 -0.66 -4.48 19.97
C ARG A 48 -0.26 -4.52 18.49
N ALA A 49 0.48 -5.54 18.06
CA ALA A 49 0.90 -5.69 16.67
C ALA A 49 -0.30 -5.77 15.70
N VAL A 50 -1.34 -6.54 16.06
CA VAL A 50 -2.57 -6.66 15.26
C VAL A 50 -3.32 -5.33 15.18
N VAL A 51 -3.52 -4.64 16.32
CA VAL A 51 -4.19 -3.33 16.35
C VAL A 51 -3.39 -2.29 15.55
N SER A 52 -2.07 -2.26 15.71
CA SER A 52 -1.16 -1.43 14.93
C SER A 52 -1.31 -1.65 13.42
N TYR A 53 -1.38 -2.91 12.99
CA TYR A 53 -1.60 -3.25 11.58
C TYR A 53 -2.94 -2.72 11.05
N ILE A 54 -4.02 -2.87 11.83
CA ILE A 54 -5.35 -2.35 11.46
C ILE A 54 -5.30 -0.83 11.27
N LEU A 55 -4.71 -0.11 12.24
CA LEU A 55 -4.62 1.35 12.21
C LEU A 55 -3.80 1.87 11.02
N VAL A 56 -2.67 1.21 10.71
CA VAL A 56 -1.88 1.53 9.51
C VAL A 56 -2.71 1.35 8.24
N ASN A 57 -3.45 0.24 8.12
CA ASN A 57 -4.24 -0.01 6.92
C ASN A 57 -5.44 0.95 6.78
N ASP A 58 -6.04 1.37 7.91
CA ASP A 58 -7.06 2.41 7.93
C ASP A 58 -6.47 3.78 7.52
N ASN A 59 -5.30 4.16 8.03
CA ASN A 59 -4.60 5.39 7.62
C ASN A 59 -4.29 5.41 6.12
N ILE A 60 -3.81 4.29 5.58
CA ILE A 60 -3.58 4.15 4.13
C ILE A 60 -4.87 4.31 3.34
N THR A 61 -5.97 3.75 3.82
CA THR A 61 -7.29 3.86 3.18
C THR A 61 -7.77 5.32 3.16
N ILE A 62 -7.60 6.05 4.27
CA ILE A 62 -7.93 7.48 4.38
C ILE A 62 -7.07 8.31 3.42
N GLU A 63 -5.75 8.09 3.38
CA GLU A 63 -4.85 8.83 2.49
C GLU A 63 -5.14 8.54 1.01
N ARG A 64 -5.47 7.30 0.65
CA ARG A 64 -5.93 6.97 -0.72
C ARG A 64 -7.23 7.70 -1.06
N LEU A 65 -8.20 7.76 -0.15
CA LEU A 65 -9.45 8.49 -0.36
C LEU A 65 -9.20 10.00 -0.54
N ARG A 66 -8.32 10.59 0.29
CA ARG A 66 -7.88 11.98 0.17
C ARG A 66 -7.25 12.24 -1.19
N SER A 67 -6.33 11.37 -1.62
CA SER A 67 -5.69 11.44 -2.94
C SER A 67 -6.72 11.36 -4.07
N CYS A 68 -7.65 10.41 -4.03
CA CYS A 68 -8.69 10.26 -5.07
C CYS A 68 -9.63 11.47 -5.17
N THR A 69 -9.80 12.25 -4.10
CA THR A 69 -10.71 13.40 -4.06
C THR A 69 -10.05 14.74 -4.35
N HIS A 70 -8.77 14.90 -4.00
CA HIS A 70 -8.07 16.20 -4.09
C HIS A 70 -6.98 16.25 -5.17
N HIS A 71 -6.46 15.09 -5.61
CA HIS A 71 -5.39 15.05 -6.60
C HIS A 71 -5.92 14.90 -8.02
N LYS A 72 -5.14 15.45 -8.96
CA LYS A 72 -5.26 15.15 -10.39
C LYS A 72 -4.73 13.73 -10.66
N ALA A 73 -5.06 13.17 -11.82
CA ALA A 73 -4.71 11.79 -12.16
C ALA A 73 -3.22 11.46 -11.99
N GLU A 74 -2.32 12.37 -12.39
CA GLU A 74 -0.87 12.14 -12.28
C GLU A 74 -0.40 12.11 -10.82
N GLU A 75 -0.89 13.03 -9.99
CA GLU A 75 -0.61 13.09 -8.55
C GLU A 75 -1.16 11.84 -7.83
N ARG A 76 -2.33 11.31 -8.23
CA ARG A 76 -2.86 10.04 -7.70
C ARG A 76 -1.92 8.88 -7.96
N VAL A 77 -1.40 8.78 -9.19
CA VAL A 77 -0.46 7.73 -9.58
C VAL A 77 0.85 7.90 -8.81
N ALA A 78 1.41 9.11 -8.75
CA ALA A 78 2.62 9.40 -7.98
C ALA A 78 2.47 9.05 -6.49
N HIS A 79 1.35 9.44 -5.88
CA HIS A 79 1.04 9.15 -4.49
C HIS A 79 0.92 7.64 -4.23
N PHE A 80 0.27 6.91 -5.15
CA PHE A 80 0.19 5.45 -5.07
C PHE A 80 1.57 4.79 -5.14
N LEU A 81 2.48 5.28 -6.01
CA LEU A 81 3.84 4.75 -6.09
C LEU A 81 4.62 4.97 -4.79
N LEU A 82 4.49 6.15 -4.17
CA LEU A 82 5.09 6.44 -2.87
C LEU A 82 4.53 5.55 -1.76
N GLU A 83 3.23 5.29 -1.78
CA GLU A 83 2.60 4.41 -0.80
C GLU A 83 3.10 2.96 -0.91
N VAL A 84 3.22 2.43 -2.14
CA VAL A 84 3.80 1.09 -2.36
C VAL A 84 5.27 1.05 -1.92
N TYR A 85 6.04 2.08 -2.26
CA TYR A 85 7.42 2.23 -1.82
C TYR A 85 7.53 2.22 -0.29
N ALA A 86 6.75 3.05 0.41
CA ALA A 86 6.73 3.12 1.87
C ALA A 86 6.36 1.78 2.52
N ARG A 87 5.41 1.04 1.92
CA ARG A 87 5.06 -0.32 2.38
C ARG A 87 6.22 -1.31 2.27
N TYR A 88 7.04 -1.25 1.22
CA TYR A 88 8.25 -2.08 1.11
C TYR A 88 9.34 -1.63 2.08
N ASN A 89 9.54 -0.31 2.19
CA ASN A 89 10.55 0.30 3.06
C ASN A 89 10.29 -0.02 4.54
N PHE A 90 9.05 0.16 5.01
CA PHE A 90 8.63 -0.16 6.37
C PHE A 90 8.89 -1.63 6.76
N LYS A 91 8.86 -2.55 5.78
CA LYS A 91 9.13 -3.97 5.99
C LYS A 91 10.61 -4.35 5.79
N ASN A 92 11.49 -3.36 5.60
CA ASN A 92 12.92 -3.55 5.29
C ASN A 92 13.15 -4.49 4.10
N MET A 93 12.29 -4.41 3.08
CA MET A 93 12.33 -5.29 1.91
C MET A 93 13.08 -4.70 0.72
N ILE A 94 13.58 -3.48 0.85
CA ILE A 94 14.30 -2.75 -0.19
C ILE A 94 15.47 -2.00 0.45
N ASP A 95 16.61 -2.01 -0.24
CA ASP A 95 17.83 -1.28 0.17
C ASP A 95 18.05 0.00 -0.66
N SER A 96 17.09 0.34 -1.53
CA SER A 96 17.17 1.47 -2.46
C SER A 96 15.78 1.96 -2.84
N ASN A 97 15.71 3.03 -3.64
CA ASN A 97 14.46 3.59 -4.15
C ASN A 97 13.77 2.74 -5.24
N VAL A 98 14.15 1.46 -5.37
CA VAL A 98 13.63 0.53 -6.37
C VAL A 98 12.74 -0.51 -5.71
N PHE A 99 11.52 -0.66 -6.21
CA PHE A 99 10.58 -1.65 -5.70
C PHE A 99 9.85 -2.39 -6.84
N SER A 100 9.39 -3.60 -6.53
CA SER A 100 8.65 -4.45 -7.47
C SER A 100 7.19 -4.01 -7.57
N LEU A 101 6.72 -3.76 -8.79
CA LEU A 101 5.34 -3.38 -9.12
C LEU A 101 4.86 -4.10 -10.39
N PRO A 102 4.73 -5.44 -10.38
CA PRO A 102 4.33 -6.22 -11.55
C PRO A 102 2.79 -6.32 -11.64
N ILE A 103 2.12 -5.17 -11.55
CA ILE A 103 0.66 -5.08 -11.69
C ILE A 103 0.32 -4.38 -13.00
N LYS A 104 -0.77 -4.83 -13.63
CA LYS A 104 -1.22 -4.23 -14.89
C LYS A 104 -1.83 -2.85 -14.65
N GLN A 105 -1.73 -2.00 -15.66
CA GLN A 105 -2.28 -0.64 -15.62
C GLN A 105 -3.82 -0.64 -15.48
N GLU A 106 -4.51 -1.70 -15.90
CA GLU A 106 -5.94 -1.88 -15.65
C GLU A 106 -6.25 -1.92 -14.15
N ILE A 107 -5.52 -2.73 -13.39
CA ILE A 107 -5.69 -2.89 -11.94
C ILE A 107 -5.37 -1.58 -11.22
N VAL A 108 -4.30 -0.88 -11.62
CA VAL A 108 -3.97 0.44 -11.08
C VAL A 108 -5.08 1.44 -11.37
N GLY A 109 -5.67 1.38 -12.58
CA GLY A 109 -6.77 2.24 -12.96
C GLY A 109 -8.01 2.02 -12.10
N GLU A 110 -8.41 0.77 -11.91
CA GLU A 110 -9.52 0.38 -11.04
C GLU A 110 -9.30 0.86 -9.60
N LEU A 111 -8.09 0.67 -9.05
CA LEU A 111 -7.73 1.11 -7.71
C LEU A 111 -7.82 2.63 -7.52
N LEU A 112 -7.40 3.40 -8.54
CA LEU A 112 -7.30 4.86 -8.48
C LEU A 112 -8.51 5.60 -9.08
N GLY A 113 -9.51 4.86 -9.57
CA GLY A 113 -10.70 5.42 -10.21
C GLY A 113 -10.41 6.17 -11.51
N ILE A 114 -9.41 5.74 -12.30
CA ILE A 114 -9.02 6.33 -13.58
C ILE A 114 -8.82 5.25 -14.65
N THR A 115 -8.89 5.59 -15.93
CA THR A 115 -8.71 4.57 -16.97
C THR A 115 -7.25 4.14 -17.10
N SER A 116 -6.99 2.89 -17.52
CA SER A 116 -5.64 2.37 -17.75
C SER A 116 -4.79 3.22 -18.69
N VAL A 117 -5.42 3.82 -19.71
CA VAL A 117 -4.77 4.78 -20.64
C VAL A 117 -4.32 6.04 -19.90
N HIS A 118 -5.12 6.56 -18.96
CA HIS A 118 -4.70 7.68 -18.12
C HIS A 118 -3.56 7.30 -17.20
N VAL A 119 -3.58 6.09 -16.60
CA VAL A 119 -2.44 5.61 -15.78
C VAL A 119 -1.15 5.58 -16.61
N SER A 120 -1.20 5.02 -17.82
CA SER A 120 -0.05 4.94 -18.73
C SER A 120 0.51 6.32 -19.10
N ARG A 121 -0.37 7.29 -19.39
CA ARG A 121 0.02 8.69 -19.65
C ARG A 121 0.68 9.33 -18.44
N CYS A 122 0.13 9.13 -17.24
CA CYS A 122 0.69 9.66 -16.00
C CYS A 122 2.09 9.05 -15.72
N MET A 123 2.23 7.73 -15.84
CA MET A 123 3.52 7.03 -15.70
C MET A 123 4.57 7.53 -16.70
N THR A 124 4.14 7.88 -17.92
CA THR A 124 5.04 8.44 -18.95
C THR A 124 5.44 9.87 -18.62
N SER A 125 4.48 10.70 -18.18
CA SER A 125 4.74 12.08 -17.77
C SER A 125 5.68 12.16 -16.56
N LEU A 126 5.46 11.33 -15.53
CA LEU A 126 6.36 11.23 -14.37
C LEU A 126 7.79 10.83 -14.77
N GLU A 127 7.94 9.94 -15.75
CA GLU A 127 9.25 9.55 -16.28
C GLU A 127 9.92 10.68 -17.09
N GLN A 128 9.14 11.41 -17.90
CA GLN A 128 9.63 12.60 -18.62
C GLN A 128 10.08 13.73 -17.68
N LYS A 129 9.37 13.89 -16.55
CA LYS A 129 9.74 14.79 -15.44
C LYS A 129 10.94 14.29 -14.63
N LYS A 130 11.49 13.11 -14.95
CA LYS A 130 12.59 12.46 -14.22
C LYS A 130 12.29 12.21 -12.74
N MET A 131 11.02 12.06 -12.38
CA MET A 131 10.59 11.72 -11.02
C MET A 131 10.68 10.22 -10.78
N ILE A 132 10.40 9.42 -11.81
CA ILE A 132 10.49 7.96 -11.77
C ILE A 132 11.27 7.42 -12.97
N ARG A 133 11.73 6.18 -12.85
CA ARG A 133 12.09 5.33 -13.98
C ARG A 133 11.34 4.02 -13.84
N LYS A 134 10.68 3.56 -14.91
CA LYS A 134 9.92 2.30 -14.88
C LYS A 134 10.61 1.22 -15.73
N THR A 135 10.52 -0.01 -15.25
CA THR A 135 10.79 -1.20 -16.07
C THR A 135 9.50 -1.97 -16.30
N ARG A 136 9.58 -3.19 -16.83
CA ARG A 136 8.41 -4.06 -17.00
C ARG A 136 7.76 -4.45 -15.67
N SER A 137 8.53 -4.56 -14.58
CA SER A 137 8.07 -5.11 -13.31
C SER A 137 8.51 -4.33 -12.08
N SER A 138 9.24 -3.22 -12.25
CA SER A 138 9.73 -2.41 -11.14
C SER A 138 9.64 -0.92 -11.42
N ILE A 139 9.61 -0.15 -10.35
CA ILE A 139 9.67 1.30 -10.34
C ILE A 139 10.89 1.72 -9.54
N ASN A 140 11.66 2.68 -10.07
CA ASN A 140 12.70 3.40 -9.36
C ASN A 140 12.21 4.84 -9.12
N LEU A 141 12.09 5.25 -7.86
CA LEU A 141 11.83 6.64 -7.49
C LEU A 141 13.15 7.41 -7.54
N LEU A 142 13.32 8.23 -8.58
CA LEU A 142 14.55 8.98 -8.79
C LEU A 142 14.67 10.15 -7.81
N GLN A 143 13.52 10.70 -7.39
CA GLN A 143 13.42 11.86 -6.50
C GLN A 143 12.25 11.66 -5.52
N PRO A 144 12.32 10.71 -4.58
CA PRO A 144 11.20 10.37 -3.70
C PRO A 144 10.77 11.54 -2.82
N GLU A 145 11.70 12.38 -2.35
CA GLU A 145 11.39 13.56 -1.53
C GLU A 145 10.59 14.60 -2.34
N LEU A 146 11.02 14.89 -3.57
CA LEU A 146 10.29 15.82 -4.45
C LEU A 146 8.93 15.26 -4.85
N LEU A 147 8.84 13.95 -5.06
CA LEU A 147 7.57 13.29 -5.38
C LEU A 147 6.60 13.34 -4.19
N ALA A 148 7.12 13.23 -2.97
CA ALA A 148 6.35 13.35 -1.74
C ALA A 148 5.84 14.78 -1.56
N GLU A 149 6.68 15.81 -1.79
CA GLU A 149 6.26 17.21 -1.81
C GLU A 149 5.18 17.46 -2.88
N TYR A 150 5.40 16.94 -4.10
CA TYR A 150 4.47 17.08 -5.22
C TYR A 150 3.08 16.52 -4.94
N THR A 151 2.98 15.51 -4.08
CA THR A 151 1.72 14.82 -3.76
C THR A 151 1.23 15.09 -2.34
N GLY A 152 1.96 15.89 -1.56
CA GLY A 152 1.73 16.04 -0.12
C GLY A 152 1.70 14.70 0.63
N PHE A 153 2.44 13.69 0.16
CA PHE A 153 2.55 12.39 0.82
C PHE A 153 3.41 12.51 2.07
N ASN A 154 2.95 11.94 3.18
CA ASN A 154 3.67 11.94 4.44
C ASN A 154 3.65 10.54 5.07
N GLU A 155 4.78 9.86 5.00
CA GLU A 155 4.96 8.51 5.53
C GLU A 155 4.71 8.44 7.05
N ASN A 156 5.01 9.52 7.78
CA ASN A 156 4.81 9.57 9.23
C ASN A 156 3.32 9.56 9.63
N LEU A 157 2.41 10.05 8.76
CA LEU A 157 0.96 9.92 9.01
C LEU A 157 0.50 8.46 8.93
N ILE A 158 1.24 7.62 8.22
CA ILE A 158 0.92 6.21 8.05
C ILE A 158 1.60 5.37 9.14
N TYR A 159 2.91 5.52 9.31
CA TYR A 159 3.73 4.64 10.16
C TYR A 159 4.33 5.30 11.40
N GLY A 160 4.22 6.62 11.57
CA GLY A 160 4.95 7.37 12.59
C GLY A 160 4.70 6.90 14.03
N HIS A 161 3.49 6.40 14.32
CA HIS A 161 3.16 5.84 15.63
C HIS A 161 3.76 4.46 15.91
N LEU A 162 4.26 3.76 14.89
CA LEU A 162 4.90 2.44 15.04
C LEU A 162 6.41 2.53 15.19
N ILE A 163 7.02 3.62 14.73
CA ILE A 163 8.48 3.84 14.78
C ILE A 163 8.92 4.32 16.19
N GLN A 164 7.98 4.70 17.05
CA GLN A 164 8.23 5.22 18.40
C GLN A 164 8.07 4.18 19.52
N VAL A 165 7.87 2.91 19.19
CA VAL A 165 7.71 1.78 20.13
C VAL A 165 8.84 0.78 19.93
#